data_AF-A0AAU3QK94-F1
#
_entry.id   AF-A0AAU3QK94-F1
#
_cell.length_a   1.000
_cell.length_b   1.000
_cell.length_c   1.000
_cell.angle_alpha   90.00
_cell.angle_beta   90.00
_cell.angle_gamma   90.00
#
_symmetry.space_group_name_H-M   'P 1'
#
loop_
_entity.id
_entity.type
_entity.pdbx_description
1 polymer ?
#
loop_
_entity_poly.entity_id
_entity_poly.type
_entity_poly.pdbx_seq_one_letter_code
_entity_poly.pdbx_strand_id
1 'polypeptide(L)'
;MPTRLVELGWRIHLIAEEFPDDAQDIPDEAWIAYGLEHGWHPLCKDGRIKTRAHERQPLVDEAGVLFYLDNQQLPIAEMVRRIHAAQDEICRAATRKGPAAYAIGADGLRLTWP
;
A
#
# COMPACT_ATOMS: atom_id res chain seq x y z
N MET A 1 2.32 -4.18 -13.50
CA MET A 1 1.46 -4.51 -12.36
C MET A 1 0.20 -3.64 -12.36
N PRO A 2 0.27 -2.29 -12.42
CA PRO A 2 -0.92 -1.43 -12.29
C PRO A 2 -2.01 -1.72 -13.31
N THR A 3 -1.65 -1.81 -14.61
CA THR A 3 -2.59 -2.12 -15.70
C THR A 3 -3.40 -3.39 -15.45
N ARG A 4 -2.76 -4.44 -14.93
CA ARG A 4 -3.41 -5.72 -14.65
C ARG A 4 -4.38 -5.65 -13.47
N LEU A 5 -4.08 -4.83 -12.46
CA LEU A 5 -5.01 -4.61 -11.35
C LEU A 5 -6.21 -3.77 -11.81
N VAL A 6 -5.99 -2.78 -12.67
CA VAL A 6 -7.06 -1.98 -13.28
C VAL A 6 -7.98 -2.85 -14.14
N GLU A 7 -7.43 -3.77 -14.94
CA GLU A 7 -8.20 -4.79 -15.69
C GLU A 7 -9.09 -5.66 -14.78
N LEU A 8 -8.68 -5.87 -13.52
CA LEU A 8 -9.42 -6.61 -12.50
C LEU A 8 -10.38 -5.73 -11.68
N GLY A 9 -10.56 -4.47 -12.07
CA GLY A 9 -11.51 -3.53 -11.44
C GLY A 9 -10.95 -2.74 -10.26
N TRP A 10 -9.65 -2.80 -9.99
CA TRP A 10 -9.03 -1.94 -8.98
C TRP A 10 -8.90 -0.51 -9.49
N ARG A 11 -9.13 0.46 -8.60
CA ARG A 11 -8.68 1.83 -8.80
C ARG A 11 -7.27 1.96 -8.20
N ILE A 12 -6.29 2.23 -9.05
CA ILE A 12 -4.89 2.40 -8.66
C ILE A 12 -4.49 3.83 -9.01
N HIS A 13 -3.90 4.52 -8.03
CA HIS A 13 -3.29 5.83 -8.20
C HIS A 13 -1.77 5.64 -8.19
N LEU A 14 -1.08 6.04 -9.26
CA LEU A 14 0.37 5.93 -9.33
C LEU A 14 1.02 7.20 -8.81
N ILE A 15 2.10 7.05 -8.04
CA ILE A 15 2.85 8.19 -7.50
C ILE A 15 3.34 9.13 -8.62
N ALA A 16 3.74 8.58 -9.76
CA ALA A 16 4.18 9.34 -10.94
C ALA A 16 3.05 10.11 -11.65
N GLU A 17 1.78 9.81 -11.35
CA GLU A 17 0.63 10.56 -11.88
C GLU A 17 0.28 11.76 -10.99
N GLU A 18 0.69 11.74 -9.72
CA GLU A 18 0.34 12.75 -8.71
C GLU A 18 1.51 13.72 -8.42
N PHE A 19 2.75 13.31 -8.68
CA PHE A 19 3.96 14.08 -8.41
C PHE A 19 4.82 14.24 -9.67
N PRO A 20 5.51 15.38 -9.83
CA PRO A 20 6.47 15.58 -10.94
C PRO A 20 7.67 14.64 -10.83
N ASP A 21 8.37 14.45 -11.95
CA ASP A 21 9.65 13.73 -12.03
C ASP A 21 9.63 12.32 -11.39
N ASP A 22 8.54 11.58 -11.62
CA ASP A 22 8.30 10.24 -11.06
C ASP A 22 8.44 10.17 -9.53
N ALA A 23 8.21 11.30 -8.85
CA ALA A 23 8.35 11.46 -7.41
C ALA A 23 9.76 11.18 -6.88
N GLN A 24 10.80 11.32 -7.71
CA GLN A 24 12.18 10.96 -7.35
C GLN A 24 12.70 11.68 -6.09
N ASP A 25 12.26 12.92 -5.87
CA ASP A 25 12.65 13.75 -4.73
C ASP A 25 11.57 13.82 -3.62
N ILE A 26 10.52 13.00 -3.72
CA ILE A 26 9.42 12.99 -2.75
C ILE A 26 9.71 11.95 -1.65
N PRO A 27 9.86 12.37 -0.38
CA PRO A 27 10.06 11.45 0.74
C PRO A 27 8.87 10.52 0.93
N ASP A 28 9.12 9.35 1.54
CA ASP A 28 8.08 8.35 1.75
C ASP A 28 6.91 8.88 2.58
N GLU A 29 7.21 9.61 3.65
CA GLU A 29 6.21 10.23 4.51
C GLU A 29 5.29 11.22 3.77
N ALA A 30 5.82 11.92 2.76
CA ALA A 30 5.07 12.96 2.06
C ALA A 30 4.01 12.37 1.13
N TRP A 31 4.36 11.36 0.33
CA TRP A 31 3.40 10.75 -0.58
C TRP A 31 2.39 9.85 0.17
N ILE A 32 2.80 9.24 1.29
CA ILE A 32 1.89 8.50 2.16
C ILE A 32 0.84 9.44 2.75
N ALA A 33 1.26 10.57 3.33
CA ALA A 33 0.34 11.58 3.86
C ALA A 33 -0.64 12.06 2.79
N TYR A 34 -0.13 12.45 1.62
CA TYR A 34 -0.95 12.87 0.48
C TYR A 34 -2.02 11.83 0.11
N GLY A 35 -1.64 10.56 -0.04
CA GLY A 35 -2.60 9.50 -0.38
C GLY A 35 -3.68 9.33 0.68
N LEU A 36 -3.31 9.37 1.97
CA LEU A 36 -4.25 9.21 3.08
C LEU A 36 -5.24 10.37 3.17
N GLU A 37 -4.79 11.61 2.96
CA GLU A 37 -5.64 12.80 2.89
C GLU A 37 -6.71 12.70 1.78
N HIS A 38 -6.40 11.99 0.70
CA HIS A 38 -7.33 11.71 -0.41
C HIS A 38 -8.21 10.47 -0.18
N GLY A 39 -8.09 9.83 0.99
CA GLY A 39 -8.81 8.60 1.34
C GLY A 39 -8.30 7.36 0.61
N TRP A 40 -7.07 7.39 0.09
CA TRP A 40 -6.40 6.27 -0.56
C TRP A 40 -5.52 5.51 0.43
N HIS A 41 -5.28 4.23 0.14
CA HIS A 41 -4.44 3.38 0.98
C HIS A 41 -3.11 3.09 0.27
N PRO A 42 -1.96 3.37 0.91
CA PRO A 42 -0.65 3.05 0.35
C PRO A 42 -0.50 1.55 0.05
N LEU A 43 0.05 1.23 -1.12
CA LEU A 43 0.37 -0.14 -1.56
C LEU A 43 1.83 -0.24 -2.01
N CYS A 44 2.64 -0.95 -1.24
CA CYS A 44 4.09 -1.04 -1.44
C CYS A 44 4.55 -2.43 -1.88
N LYS A 45 5.72 -2.51 -2.51
CA LYS A 45 6.35 -3.81 -2.87
C LYS A 45 7.07 -4.47 -1.69
N ASP A 46 7.39 -3.72 -0.65
CA ASP A 46 7.96 -4.22 0.59
C ASP A 46 7.42 -3.43 1.79
N GLY A 47 7.70 -3.91 3.00
CA GLY A 47 7.24 -3.29 4.23
C GLY A 47 8.33 -2.53 4.98
N ARG A 48 9.36 -2.00 4.33
CA ARG A 48 10.43 -1.23 5.00
C ARG A 48 9.90 0.07 5.61
N ILE A 49 8.91 0.70 4.99
CA ILE A 49 8.25 1.91 5.47
C ILE A 49 7.77 1.79 6.93
N LYS A 50 7.32 0.61 7.36
CA LYS A 50 6.84 0.41 8.75
C LYS A 50 7.96 0.38 9.80
N THR A 51 9.22 0.18 9.41
CA THR A 51 10.34 0.01 10.35
C THR A 51 10.93 1.35 10.77
N ARG A 52 10.83 2.38 9.92
CA ARG A 52 11.34 3.73 10.20
C ARG A 52 10.21 4.59 10.76
N ALA A 53 10.45 5.14 11.94
CA ALA A 53 9.41 5.86 12.70
C ALA A 53 8.87 7.09 11.96
N HIS A 54 9.72 7.83 11.23
CA HIS A 54 9.31 9.00 10.47
C HIS A 54 8.48 8.63 9.23
N GLU A 55 8.90 7.61 8.47
CA GLU A 55 8.18 7.17 7.26
C GLU A 55 6.76 6.67 7.57
N ARG A 56 6.55 6.06 8.74
CA ARG A 56 5.22 5.59 9.18
C ARG A 56 4.40 6.64 9.93
N GLN A 57 4.97 7.79 10.28
CA GLN A 57 4.28 8.83 11.05
C GLN A 57 2.94 9.25 10.43
N PRO A 58 2.81 9.39 9.09
CA PRO A 58 1.53 9.70 8.47
C PRO A 58 0.43 8.65 8.73
N LEU A 59 0.79 7.37 8.90
CA LEU A 59 -0.19 6.33 9.25
C LEU A 59 -0.77 6.57 10.65
N VAL A 60 0.02 7.13 11.57
CA VAL A 60 -0.42 7.48 12.92
C VAL A 60 -1.31 8.71 12.87
N ASP A 61 -0.84 9.76 12.20
CA ASP A 61 -1.50 11.07 12.17
C ASP A 61 -2.88 10.99 11.49
N GLU A 62 -2.97 10.26 10.39
CA GLU A 62 -4.21 10.11 9.60
C GLU A 62 -5.03 8.85 9.94
N ALA A 63 -4.62 8.10 10.98
CA ALA A 63 -5.18 6.77 11.27
C ALA A 63 -5.25 5.89 10.00
N GLY A 64 -4.15 5.85 9.25
CA GLY A 64 -4.02 5.24 7.94
C GLY A 64 -3.69 3.75 7.98
N VAL A 65 -4.00 3.06 6.88
CA VAL A 65 -3.68 1.64 6.69
C VAL A 65 -2.77 1.44 5.48
N LEU A 66 -1.60 0.85 5.70
CA LEU A 66 -0.61 0.50 4.68
C LEU A 66 -0.73 -0.98 4.31
N PHE A 67 -0.64 -1.27 3.00
CA PHE A 67 -0.53 -2.63 2.47
C PHE A 67 0.80 -2.82 1.77
N TYR A 68 1.40 -4.01 1.89
CA TYR A 68 2.60 -4.33 1.14
C TYR A 68 2.72 -5.83 0.85
N LEU A 69 3.45 -6.20 -0.21
CA LEU A 69 3.77 -7.60 -0.50
C LEU A 69 4.83 -8.14 0.46
N ASP A 70 4.64 -9.35 0.99
CA ASP A 70 5.63 -9.98 1.88
C ASP A 70 6.92 -10.43 1.18
N ASN A 71 6.93 -10.42 -0.15
CA ASN A 71 8.07 -10.72 -0.99
C ASN A 71 8.14 -9.78 -2.22
N GLN A 72 9.15 -8.92 -2.23
CA GLN A 72 9.38 -7.96 -3.33
C GLN A 72 9.89 -8.61 -4.64
N GLN A 73 10.36 -9.86 -4.60
CA GLN A 73 10.97 -10.56 -5.74
C GLN A 73 9.96 -11.39 -6.55
N LEU A 74 8.66 -11.29 -6.25
CA LEU A 74 7.63 -12.04 -6.96
C LEU A 74 7.53 -11.59 -8.43
N PRO A 75 7.26 -12.50 -9.37
CA PRO A 75 6.85 -12.12 -10.71
C PRO A 75 5.59 -11.24 -10.67
N ILE A 76 5.47 -10.31 -11.63
CA ILE A 76 4.32 -9.38 -11.69
C ILE A 76 2.98 -10.11 -11.64
N ALA A 77 2.85 -11.24 -12.36
CA ALA A 77 1.62 -12.03 -12.37
C ALA A 77 1.24 -12.54 -10.97
N GLU A 78 2.24 -12.95 -10.19
CA GLU A 78 2.05 -13.45 -8.82
C GLU A 78 1.73 -12.31 -7.85
N MET A 79 2.36 -11.14 -8.00
CA MET A 79 2.01 -9.94 -7.25
C MET A 79 0.52 -9.59 -7.44
N VAL A 80 0.08 -9.49 -8.69
CA VAL A 80 -1.31 -9.18 -9.06
C VAL A 80 -2.26 -10.24 -8.51
N ARG A 81 -1.92 -11.53 -8.67
CA ARG A 81 -2.72 -12.64 -8.15
C ARG A 81 -2.93 -12.53 -6.65
N ARG A 82 -1.87 -12.27 -5.87
CA ARG A 82 -1.95 -12.16 -4.40
C ARG A 82 -2.80 -10.96 -3.96
N ILE A 83 -2.56 -9.80 -4.56
CA ILE A 83 -3.32 -8.58 -4.26
C ILE A 83 -4.81 -8.82 -4.55
N HIS A 84 -5.14 -9.38 -5.71
CA HIS A 84 -6.52 -9.64 -6.07
C HIS A 84 -7.18 -10.74 -5.23
N ALA A 85 -6.46 -11.83 -4.92
CA ALA A 85 -6.97 -12.88 -4.06
C ALA A 85 -7.29 -12.38 -2.63
N ALA A 86 -6.53 -11.39 -2.13
CA ALA A 86 -6.75 -10.77 -0.83
C ALA A 86 -7.73 -9.59 -0.86
N GLN A 87 -8.46 -9.35 -1.97
CA GLN A 87 -9.29 -8.15 -2.15
C GLN A 87 -10.28 -7.91 -1.01
N ASP A 88 -11.04 -8.94 -0.62
CA ASP A 88 -12.02 -8.83 0.47
C ASP A 88 -11.36 -8.49 1.81
N GLU A 89 -10.19 -9.05 2.09
CA GLU A 89 -9.43 -8.77 3.31
C GLU A 89 -8.87 -7.34 3.30
N ILE A 90 -8.33 -6.90 2.17
CA ILE A 90 -7.82 -5.54 1.96
C ILE A 90 -8.96 -4.53 2.15
N CYS A 91 -10.11 -4.73 1.51
CA CYS A 91 -11.25 -3.83 1.64
C CYS A 91 -11.75 -3.78 3.09
N ARG A 92 -11.89 -4.93 3.77
CA ARG A 92 -12.26 -4.94 5.20
C ARG A 92 -11.24 -4.21 6.07
N ALA A 93 -9.95 -4.44 5.87
CA ALA A 93 -8.89 -3.76 6.61
C ALA A 93 -8.89 -2.25 6.37
N ALA A 94 -9.07 -1.81 5.12
CA ALA A 94 -9.17 -0.42 4.72
C ALA A 94 -10.32 0.32 5.45
N THR A 95 -11.44 -0.36 5.72
CA THR A 95 -12.56 0.21 6.48
C THR A 95 -12.34 0.34 7.99
N ARG A 96 -11.37 -0.39 8.58
CA ARG A 96 -11.24 -0.49 10.04
C ARG A 96 -10.61 0.73 10.71
N LYS A 97 -10.10 1.71 9.95
CA LYS A 97 -9.21 2.80 10.40
C LYS A 97 -7.93 2.24 11.07
N GLY A 98 -6.81 2.87 10.78
CA GLY A 98 -5.50 2.55 11.34
C GLY A 98 -5.20 3.30 12.66
N PRO A 99 -3.91 3.46 13.03
CA PRO A 99 -2.73 3.05 12.26
C PRO A 99 -2.61 1.53 12.11
N ALA A 100 -2.31 1.04 10.90
CA ALA A 100 -1.98 -0.37 10.68
C ALA A 100 -1.11 -0.59 9.42
N ALA A 101 -0.31 -1.65 9.42
CA ALA A 101 0.39 -2.15 8.24
C ALA A 101 0.19 -3.66 8.06
N TYR A 102 -0.25 -4.05 6.88
CA TYR A 102 -0.53 -5.44 6.54
C TYR A 102 0.38 -5.97 5.44
N ALA A 103 0.91 -7.16 5.66
CA ALA A 103 1.62 -7.94 4.65
C ALA A 103 0.62 -8.80 3.87
N ILE A 104 0.65 -8.70 2.54
CA ILE A 104 -0.08 -9.54 1.59
C ILE A 104 0.84 -10.72 1.25
N GLY A 105 0.48 -11.90 1.76
CA GLY A 105 1.19 -13.14 1.52
C GLY A 105 0.47 -14.07 0.54
N ALA A 106 0.97 -15.29 0.43
CA ALA A 106 0.31 -16.33 -0.37
C ALA A 106 -1.04 -16.76 0.21
N ASP A 107 -1.16 -16.69 1.54
CA ASP A 107 -2.31 -17.19 2.32
C ASP A 107 -3.26 -16.07 2.76
N GLY A 108 -3.10 -14.86 2.22
CA GLY A 108 -3.94 -13.70 2.55
C GLY A 108 -3.20 -12.61 3.32
N LEU A 109 -3.96 -11.86 4.12
CA LEU A 109 -3.50 -10.63 4.76
C LEU A 109 -3.05 -10.88 6.21
N ARG A 110 -1.84 -10.43 6.56
CA ARG A 110 -1.30 -10.53 7.92
C ARG A 110 -1.03 -9.14 8.49
N LEU A 111 -1.59 -8.83 9.67
CA LEU A 111 -1.22 -7.62 10.41
C LEU A 111 0.25 -7.73 10.85
N THR A 112 1.03 -6.70 10.59
CA THR A 112 2.47 -6.67 10.92
C THR A 112 2.89 -5.44 11.71
N TRP A 113 1.99 -4.45 11.83
CA TRP A 113 2.14 -3.29 12.68
C TRP A 113 0.76 -2.63 12.90
N PRO A 114 0.47 -1.97 14.04
CA PRO A 114 1.25 -2.00 15.28
C PRO A 114 1.59 -3.41 15.74
#